data_AF-A0A928IKP7-F1
#
_entry.id   AF-A0A928IKP7-F1
#
_cell.length_a   1.000
_cell.length_b   1.000
_cell.length_c   1.000
_cell.angle_alpha   90.00
_cell.angle_beta   90.00
_cell.angle_gamma   90.00
#
_symmetry.space_group_name_H-M   'P 1'
#
loop_
_entity.id
_entity.type
_entity.pdbx_description
1 polymer ?
#
loop_
_entity_poly.entity_id
_entity_poly.type
_entity_poly.pdbx_seq_one_letter_code
_entity_poly.pdbx_strand_id
1 'polypeptide(L)'
;MYNRTFWLDHVTDGSGNVIQQGTNLSQDNFNKIELGVFEAGIEQDINAIMNRLNAREAAHAEPVIITGIELTADSLTDLIPIPAAKTRNATDYVVQAMITSGAPGNIVISSKQANGFKATADGSGTVTFIVMGGIL
;
A
#
# COMPACT_ATOMS: atom_id res chain seq x y z
N MET A 1 -4.53 -6.52 24.26
CA MET A 1 -4.03 -5.18 24.62
C MET A 1 -3.40 -5.26 26.00
N TYR A 2 -2.27 -4.58 26.19
CA TYR A 2 -1.63 -4.49 27.51
C TYR A 2 -2.50 -3.67 28.46
N ASN A 3 -2.74 -4.20 29.67
CA ASN A 3 -3.44 -3.47 30.72
C ASN A 3 -2.40 -2.67 31.51
N ARG A 4 -2.49 -1.34 31.40
CA ARG A 4 -1.61 -0.42 32.13
C ARG A 4 -1.81 -0.60 33.63
N THR A 5 -0.76 -0.99 34.33
CA THR A 5 -0.69 -1.00 35.78
C THR A 5 -0.03 0.29 36.24
N PHE A 6 -0.80 1.16 36.90
CA PHE A 6 -0.27 2.37 37.49
C PHE A 6 0.34 2.06 38.85
N TRP A 7 1.47 2.70 39.15
CA TRP A 7 2.00 2.74 40.50
C TRP A 7 1.00 3.45 41.41
N LEU A 8 0.87 2.99 42.65
CA LEU A 8 0.03 3.60 43.68
C LEU A 8 0.90 4.01 44.86
N ASP A 9 0.77 5.24 45.33
CA ASP A 9 1.53 5.75 46.48
C ASP A 9 1.05 5.14 47.82
N HIS A 10 -0.18 4.60 47.85
CA HIS A 10 -0.74 3.92 49.02
C HIS A 10 -1.66 2.75 48.62
N VAL A 11 -1.66 1.67 49.42
CA VAL A 11 -2.61 0.58 49.26
C VAL A 11 -3.39 0.42 50.57
N THR A 12 -4.72 0.43 50.50
CA THR A 12 -5.63 0.31 51.65
C THR A 12 -6.47 -0.96 51.59
N ASP A 13 -6.89 -1.45 52.76
CA ASP A 13 -7.84 -2.56 52.88
C ASP A 13 -9.29 -2.11 52.63
N GLY A 14 -10.22 -3.06 52.63
CA GLY A 14 -11.66 -2.77 52.49
C GLY A 14 -12.26 -1.95 53.64
N SER A 15 -11.49 -1.68 54.70
CA SER A 15 -11.86 -0.81 55.84
C SER A 15 -11.11 0.54 55.81
N GLY A 16 -10.30 0.81 54.79
CA GLY A 16 -9.53 2.04 54.62
C GLY A 16 -8.20 2.09 55.38
N ASN A 17 -7.77 1.01 56.05
CA ASN A 17 -6.48 0.96 56.72
C ASN A 17 -5.35 0.76 55.71
N VAL A 18 -4.22 1.45 55.88
CA VAL A 18 -3.06 1.33 54.99
C VAL A 18 -2.37 -0.01 55.23
N ILE A 19 -2.34 -0.87 54.21
CA ILE A 19 -1.67 -2.19 54.23
C ILE A 19 -0.20 -2.03 53.80
N GLN A 20 0.06 -1.09 52.89
CA GLN A 20 1.40 -0.81 52.39
C GLN A 20 1.58 0.70 52.19
N GLN A 21 2.54 1.27 52.90
CA GLN A 21 3.06 2.61 52.60
C GLN A 21 3.88 2.50 51.31
N GLY A 22 3.58 3.32 50.31
CA GLY A 22 4.40 3.39 49.10
C GLY A 22 5.81 3.88 49.43
N THR A 23 6.78 3.47 48.61
CA THR A 23 8.14 4.05 48.63
C THR A 23 8.03 5.55 48.32
N ASN A 24 8.93 6.40 48.82
CA ASN A 24 8.95 7.85 48.56
C ASN A 24 9.35 8.21 47.09
N LEU A 25 9.02 7.32 46.17
CA LEU A 25 9.18 7.39 44.73
C LEU A 25 7.83 7.84 44.16
N SER A 26 7.71 9.12 43.85
CA SER A 26 6.45 9.74 43.41
C SER A 26 5.82 9.00 42.23
N GLN A 27 4.57 8.54 42.41
CA GLN A 27 3.68 8.02 41.35
C GLN A 27 3.73 8.88 40.07
N ASP A 28 3.73 10.21 40.22
CA ASP A 28 3.77 11.16 39.10
C ASP A 28 5.03 11.02 38.23
N ASN A 29 6.14 10.56 38.79
CA ASN A 29 7.39 10.37 38.04
C ASN A 29 7.50 8.98 37.42
N PHE A 30 7.02 7.93 38.10
CA PHE A 30 7.10 6.56 37.56
C PHE A 30 6.08 6.29 36.46
N ASN A 31 4.86 6.82 36.58
CA ASN A 31 3.83 6.64 35.56
C ASN A 31 4.14 7.38 34.25
N LYS A 32 5.03 8.38 34.25
CA LYS A 32 5.53 9.03 33.02
C LYS A 32 6.25 8.05 32.12
N ILE A 33 6.98 7.09 32.68
CA ILE A 33 7.72 6.08 31.90
C ILE A 33 6.72 5.11 31.24
N GLU A 34 5.76 4.58 31.99
CA GLU A 34 4.72 3.69 31.46
C GLU A 34 3.88 4.38 30.37
N LEU A 35 3.54 5.66 30.57
CA LEU A 35 2.82 6.44 29.56
C LEU A 35 3.69 6.68 28.32
N GLY A 36 4.93 7.13 28.50
CA GLY A 36 5.85 7.40 27.39
C GLY A 36 6.17 6.14 26.58
N VAL A 37 6.33 4.98 27.23
CA VAL A 37 6.54 3.69 26.54
C VAL A 37 5.31 3.29 25.73
N PHE A 38 4.11 3.44 26.29
CA PHE A 38 2.87 3.15 25.57
C PHE A 38 2.66 4.08 24.36
N GLU A 39 2.88 5.38 24.54
CA GLU A 39 2.76 6.38 23.48
C GLU A 39 3.80 6.14 22.38
N ALA A 40 5.06 5.86 22.74
CA ALA A 40 6.11 5.51 21.78
C ALA A 40 5.77 4.24 20.99
N GLY A 41 5.13 3.24 21.62
CA GLY A 41 4.65 2.03 20.95
C GLY A 41 3.56 2.33 19.92
N ILE A 42 2.57 3.15 20.29
CA ILE A 42 1.53 3.60 19.35
C ILE A 42 2.14 4.39 18.20
N GLU A 43 3.05 5.32 18.49
CA GLU A 43 3.71 6.13 17.46
C GLU A 43 4.52 5.26 16.50
N GLN A 44 5.24 4.25 17.01
CA GLN A 44 5.96 3.28 16.19
C GLN A 44 5.00 2.51 15.27
N ASP A 45 3.86 2.05 15.79
CA ASP A 45 2.85 1.33 15.00
C ASP A 45 2.24 2.22 13.91
N ILE A 46 1.89 3.46 14.24
CA ILE A 46 1.38 4.46 13.29
C ILE A 46 2.44 4.73 12.20
N ASN A 47 3.69 4.97 12.59
CA ASN A 47 4.78 5.21 11.64
C ASN A 47 5.00 4.00 10.73
N ALA A 48 4.91 2.77 11.25
CA ALA A 48 4.99 1.56 10.45
C ALA A 48 3.84 1.45 9.44
N ILE A 49 2.62 1.83 9.83
CA ILE A 49 1.45 1.88 8.93
C ILE A 49 1.67 2.93 7.85
N MET A 50 2.05 4.15 8.22
CA MET A 50 2.27 5.25 7.26
C MET A 50 3.38 4.90 6.28
N ASN A 51 4.48 4.30 6.74
CA ASN A 51 5.56 3.83 5.87
C ASN A 51 5.09 2.77 4.87
N ARG A 52 4.23 1.83 5.29
CA ARG A 52 3.64 0.83 4.38
C ARG A 52 2.72 1.48 3.35
N LEU A 53 1.90 2.45 3.75
CA LEU A 53 1.02 3.19 2.84
C LEU A 53 1.82 3.99 1.81
N ASN A 54 2.83 4.74 2.26
CA ASN A 54 3.72 5.51 1.39
C ASN A 54 4.48 4.60 0.40
N ALA A 55 4.99 3.46 0.87
CA ALA A 55 5.67 2.50 0.01
C ALA A 55 4.73 1.90 -1.06
N ARG A 56 3.47 1.63 -0.70
CA ARG A 56 2.44 1.21 -1.65
C ARG A 56 2.14 2.31 -2.66
N GLU A 57 1.89 3.53 -2.20
CA GLU A 57 1.61 4.67 -3.08
C GLU A 57 2.75 4.92 -4.07
N ALA A 58 4.00 4.85 -3.61
CA ALA A 58 5.17 4.94 -4.49
C ALA A 58 5.19 3.83 -5.57
N ALA A 59 4.87 2.59 -5.20
CA ALA A 59 4.78 1.47 -6.15
C ALA A 59 3.58 1.59 -7.13
N HIS A 60 2.48 2.22 -6.70
CA HIS A 60 1.32 2.53 -7.56
C HIS A 60 1.62 3.65 -8.56
N ALA A 61 2.36 4.68 -8.12
CA ALA A 61 2.68 5.85 -8.91
C ALA A 61 3.69 5.55 -10.03
N GLU A 62 4.51 4.51 -9.87
CA GLU A 62 5.51 4.16 -10.87
C GLU A 62 4.85 3.55 -12.14
N PRO A 63 4.93 4.24 -13.30
CA PRO A 63 4.37 3.72 -14.53
C PRO A 63 5.23 2.57 -15.08
N VAL A 64 4.56 1.60 -15.69
CA VAL A 64 5.20 0.57 -16.51
C VAL A 64 4.97 0.92 -17.96
N ILE A 65 6.07 1.02 -18.72
CA ILE A 65 6.03 1.38 -20.13
C ILE A 65 6.34 0.12 -20.94
N ILE A 66 5.42 -0.25 -21.84
CA ILE A 66 5.54 -1.39 -22.75
C ILE A 66 5.59 -0.82 -24.16
N THR A 67 6.75 -0.82 -24.79
CA THR A 67 6.99 -0.19 -26.09
C THR A 67 6.96 -1.18 -27.24
N GLY A 68 6.67 -0.70 -28.44
CA GLY A 68 6.90 -1.48 -29.66
C GLY A 68 5.87 -2.59 -29.90
N ILE A 69 4.67 -2.47 -29.33
CA ILE A 69 3.61 -3.45 -29.58
C ILE A 69 2.99 -3.17 -30.94
N GLU A 70 3.11 -4.13 -31.85
CA GLU A 70 2.43 -4.07 -33.14
C GLU A 70 0.99 -4.56 -32.98
N LEU A 71 0.03 -3.70 -33.29
CA LEU A 71 -1.38 -4.05 -33.42
C LEU A 71 -1.71 -4.17 -34.91
N THR A 72 -2.55 -5.13 -35.27
CA THR A 72 -3.08 -5.29 -36.62
C THR A 72 -4.61 -5.24 -36.59
N ALA A 73 -5.20 -4.78 -37.70
CA ALA A 73 -6.65 -4.69 -37.84
C ALA A 73 -7.33 -6.03 -37.51
N ASP A 74 -8.37 -5.98 -36.67
CA ASP A 74 -9.18 -7.12 -36.24
C ASP A 74 -8.44 -8.27 -35.55
N SER A 75 -7.15 -8.12 -35.22
CA SER A 75 -6.46 -9.11 -34.39
C SER A 75 -6.63 -8.79 -32.92
N LEU A 76 -7.24 -9.73 -32.19
CA LEU A 76 -7.02 -9.85 -30.77
C LEU A 76 -5.52 -10.03 -30.59
N THR A 77 -4.84 -9.07 -29.98
CA THR A 77 -3.49 -9.38 -29.49
C THR A 77 -3.59 -10.56 -28.53
N ASP A 78 -2.70 -11.53 -28.71
CA ASP A 78 -2.28 -12.42 -27.64
C ASP A 78 -2.00 -11.58 -26.38
N LEU A 79 -2.25 -12.15 -25.20
CA LEU A 79 -2.08 -11.47 -23.91
C LEU A 79 -0.81 -10.60 -23.91
N ILE A 80 -0.96 -9.28 -23.79
CA ILE A 80 0.17 -8.35 -23.68
C ILE A 80 0.67 -8.46 -22.24
N PRO A 81 1.88 -9.00 -22.01
CA PRO A 81 2.39 -9.20 -20.67
C PRO A 81 2.93 -7.89 -20.10
N ILE A 82 2.63 -7.63 -18.83
CA ILE A 82 3.33 -6.63 -18.04
C ILE A 82 4.70 -7.21 -17.65
N PRO A 83 5.81 -6.49 -17.88
CA PRO A 83 7.14 -6.96 -17.54
C PRO A 83 7.27 -7.47 -16.10
N ALA A 84 7.91 -8.63 -15.92
CA ALA A 84 8.09 -9.28 -14.61
C ALA A 84 8.90 -8.44 -13.60
N ALA A 85 9.63 -7.42 -14.05
CA ALA A 85 10.34 -6.49 -13.18
C ALA A 85 9.39 -5.56 -12.40
N LYS A 86 8.16 -5.35 -12.89
CA LYS A 86 7.16 -4.46 -12.29
C LYS A 86 5.78 -5.11 -12.32
N THR A 87 5.65 -6.21 -11.60
CA THR A 87 4.41 -6.99 -11.56
C THR A 87 3.26 -6.23 -10.91
N ARG A 88 2.04 -6.49 -11.39
CA ARG A 88 0.76 -6.09 -10.81
C ARG A 88 0.09 -7.31 -10.18
N ASN A 89 -0.38 -7.18 -8.94
CA ASN A 89 -1.08 -8.24 -8.20
C ASN A 89 -2.61 -8.10 -8.27
N ALA A 90 -3.12 -7.05 -8.90
CA ALA A 90 -4.54 -6.77 -9.07
C ALA A 90 -4.89 -6.40 -10.53
N THR A 91 -6.18 -6.40 -10.86
CA THR A 91 -6.72 -5.97 -12.17
C THR A 91 -7.10 -4.48 -12.20
N ASP A 92 -7.09 -3.82 -11.04
CA ASP A 92 -7.40 -2.40 -10.90
C ASP A 92 -6.18 -1.52 -11.23
N TYR A 93 -5.80 -1.58 -12.50
CA TYR A 93 -4.81 -0.69 -13.10
C TYR A 93 -5.40 0.02 -14.32
N VAL A 94 -4.87 1.19 -14.62
CA VAL A 94 -5.18 1.96 -15.81
C VAL A 94 -4.15 1.64 -16.89
N VAL A 95 -4.62 1.47 -18.13
CA VAL A 95 -3.76 1.30 -19.30
C VAL A 95 -4.06 2.45 -20.25
N GLN A 96 -3.04 3.22 -20.61
CA GLN A 96 -3.12 4.26 -21.60
C GLN A 96 -2.32 3.83 -22.84
N ALA A 97 -2.94 3.94 -24.01
CA ALA A 97 -2.30 3.64 -25.29
C ALA A 97 -1.77 4.92 -25.94
N MET A 98 -0.53 4.90 -26.41
CA MET A 98 0.09 5.96 -27.18
C MET A 98 0.54 5.40 -28.53
N ILE A 99 0.02 5.96 -29.62
CA ILE A 99 0.38 5.51 -30.97
C ILE A 99 1.79 6.02 -31.29
N THR A 100 2.69 5.10 -31.62
CA THR A 100 4.07 5.39 -32.00
C THR A 100 4.20 5.54 -33.52
N SER A 101 3.52 4.70 -34.28
CA SER A 101 3.51 4.74 -35.75
C SER A 101 2.26 4.06 -36.33
N GLY A 102 1.94 4.36 -37.60
CA GLY A 102 0.77 3.80 -38.28
C GLY A 102 -0.55 4.47 -37.90
N ALA A 103 -1.65 3.81 -38.21
CA ALA A 103 -3.00 4.30 -37.97
C ALA A 103 -3.88 3.18 -37.37
N PRO A 104 -3.65 2.81 -36.09
CA PRO A 104 -4.39 1.73 -35.44
C PRO A 104 -5.87 2.07 -35.15
N GLY A 105 -6.30 3.32 -35.35
CA GLY A 105 -7.68 3.72 -35.12
C GLY A 105 -8.05 3.66 -33.64
N ASN A 106 -9.28 3.19 -33.34
CA ASN A 106 -9.72 3.01 -31.96
C ASN A 106 -8.96 1.85 -31.30
N ILE A 107 -8.43 2.06 -30.10
CA ILE A 107 -7.74 1.02 -29.33
C ILE A 107 -8.58 0.71 -28.10
N VAL A 108 -9.04 -0.54 -27.98
CA VAL A 108 -9.87 -0.99 -26.86
C VAL A 108 -9.08 -1.96 -25.99
N ILE A 109 -8.93 -1.61 -24.71
CA ILE A 109 -8.30 -2.46 -23.71
C ILE A 109 -9.37 -3.37 -23.09
N SER A 110 -9.09 -4.66 -23.05
CA SER A 110 -10.01 -5.69 -22.55
C SER A 110 -9.28 -6.76 -21.74
N SER A 111 -10.05 -7.63 -21.07
CA SER A 111 -9.54 -8.82 -20.37
C SER A 111 -8.32 -8.55 -19.48
N LYS A 112 -8.39 -7.52 -18.63
CA LYS A 112 -7.33 -7.23 -17.65
C LYS A 112 -7.19 -8.40 -16.67
N GLN A 113 -5.96 -8.88 -16.53
CA GLN A 113 -5.54 -9.92 -15.59
C GLN A 113 -4.39 -9.37 -14.73
N ALA A 114 -4.03 -10.10 -13.67
CA ALA A 114 -2.76 -9.86 -13.00
C ALA A 114 -1.63 -9.99 -14.03
N ASN A 115 -0.79 -8.96 -14.13
CA ASN A 115 0.35 -8.92 -15.06
C ASN A 115 0.05 -8.98 -16.57
N GLY A 116 -1.16 -8.64 -17.02
CA GLY A 116 -1.38 -8.59 -18.46
C GLY A 116 -2.80 -8.20 -18.85
N PHE A 117 -2.96 -7.75 -20.10
CA PHE A 117 -4.23 -7.32 -20.66
C PHE A 117 -4.29 -7.67 -22.14
N LYS A 118 -5.45 -7.51 -22.77
CA LYS A 118 -5.62 -7.61 -24.22
C LYS A 118 -5.93 -6.24 -24.80
N ALA A 119 -5.51 -6.01 -26.05
CA ALA A 119 -5.86 -4.82 -26.81
C ALA A 119 -6.35 -5.20 -28.22
N THR A 120 -7.37 -4.51 -28.69
CA THR A 120 -7.83 -4.58 -30.09
C THR A 120 -7.68 -3.21 -30.74
N ALA A 121 -7.46 -3.19 -32.06
CA ALA A 121 -7.31 -1.98 -32.86
C ALA A 121 -8.15 -2.09 -34.15
N ASP A 122 -8.76 -0.99 -34.59
CA ASP A 122 -9.52 -0.92 -35.85
C ASP A 122 -8.59 -0.94 -37.09
N GLY A 123 -7.33 -0.59 -36.90
CA GLY A 123 -6.30 -0.55 -37.94
C GLY A 123 -4.99 -1.15 -37.48
N SER A 124 -3.93 -0.90 -38.24
CA SER A 124 -2.59 -1.41 -37.93
C SER A 124 -1.62 -0.29 -37.57
N GLY A 125 -0.78 -0.55 -36.58
CA GLY A 125 0.24 0.40 -36.12
C GLY A 125 1.03 -0.10 -34.92
N THR A 126 2.07 0.63 -34.56
CA THR A 126 2.87 0.36 -33.36
C THR A 126 2.39 1.25 -32.22
N VAL A 127 2.19 0.66 -31.04
CA VAL A 127 1.64 1.31 -29.85
C VAL A 127 2.57 1.09 -28.65
N THR A 128 2.67 2.12 -27.82
CA THR A 128 3.27 2.07 -26.49
C THR A 128 2.15 2.10 -25.45
N PHE A 129 2.16 1.15 -24.51
CA PHE A 129 1.22 1.13 -23.40
C PHE A 129 1.88 1.61 -22.11
N ILE A 130 1.17 2.50 -21.40
CA ILE A 130 1.55 3.00 -20.08
C ILE A 130 0.58 2.42 -19.07
N VAL A 131 1.09 1.64 -18.12
CA VAL A 131 0.30 0.95 -17.10
C VAL A 131 0.57 1.56 -15.72
N MET A 132 -0.48 2.02 -15.05
CA MET A 132 -0.43 2.68 -13.74
C MET A 132 -1.39 2.01 -12.75
N GLY A 133 -0.98 1.89 -11.48
CA GLY A 133 -1.78 1.20 -10.45
C GLY A 133 -1.66 -0.33 -10.48
N GLY A 134 -2.62 -1.06 -9.90
CA GLY A 134 -2.64 -2.53 -9.87
C GLY A 134 -1.71 -3.19 -8.85
N ILE A 135 -1.26 -2.44 -7.85
CA ILE A 135 -0.60 -2.95 -6.64
C ILE A 135 -1.64 -2.97 -5.51
N LEU A 136 -1.56 -3.88 -4.54
CA LEU A 136 -2.41 -3.95 -3.34
C LEU A 136 -1.58 -4.44 -2.15
#